data_AF-A0A355H606-F1
#
_entry.id   AF-A0A355H606-F1
#
_cell.length_a   1.000
_cell.length_b   1.000
_cell.length_c   1.000
_cell.angle_alpha   90.00
_cell.angle_beta   90.00
_cell.angle_gamma   90.00
#
_symmetry.space_group_name_H-M   'P 1'
#
loop_
_entity.id
_entity.type
_entity.pdbx_description
1 polymer ?
#
loop_
_entity_poly.entity_id
_entity_poly.type
_entity_poly.pdbx_seq_one_letter_code
_entity_poly.pdbx_strand_id
1 'polypeptide(L)'
;DILTEDAFENAIIVQMAIGGSTNGIIHLTALARRAGIPMDLEIFDRVSQSIPLLANIKPSGKYVMEDFYYAGGLRALMKMLESRLHLGTQTINGKTVQDNLEGAEVYNKDVIRPIKNPVSPAGGTAILRGSLAPNGAVIKPTAAEKRLWKHKGLAVVFKDIRDLKARVDSKDLEVTPDSILVLQNAGPVGGPGMPEWGQLPVPKKLLDQGVRDIVRISDARMSGTSYG
;
A
#
# COMPACT_ATOMS: atom_id res chain seq x y z
N ASP A 1 1.52 19.19 19.85
CA ASP A 1 2.99 19.41 19.88
C ASP A 1 3.75 18.52 18.91
N ILE A 2 3.55 17.19 18.94
CA ILE A 2 4.25 16.27 18.02
C ILE A 2 3.39 15.83 16.83
N LEU A 3 2.15 15.40 17.09
CA LEU A 3 1.23 14.94 16.05
C LEU A 3 0.50 16.12 15.39
N THR A 4 1.25 16.92 14.63
CA THR A 4 0.75 18.08 13.86
C THR A 4 0.37 17.66 12.43
N GLU A 5 -0.32 18.53 11.69
CA GLU A 5 -0.66 18.32 10.27
C GLU A 5 0.59 18.00 9.45
N ASP A 6 1.65 18.79 9.62
CA ASP A 6 2.96 18.57 9.00
C ASP A 6 3.56 17.19 9.34
N ALA A 7 3.40 16.72 10.58
CA ALA A 7 3.88 15.40 10.98
C ALA A 7 3.14 14.27 10.27
N PHE A 8 1.82 14.41 10.09
CA PHE A 8 1.04 13.45 9.32
C PHE A 8 1.36 13.50 7.83
N GLU A 9 1.55 14.68 7.23
CA GLU A 9 1.95 14.78 5.83
C GLU A 9 3.33 14.16 5.60
N ASN A 10 4.29 14.43 6.49
CA ASN A 10 5.60 13.74 6.50
C ASN A 10 5.44 12.22 6.56
N ALA A 11 4.57 11.71 7.45
CA ALA A 11 4.31 10.28 7.57
C ALA A 11 3.75 9.68 6.27
N ILE A 12 2.84 10.39 5.59
CA ILE A 12 2.27 9.95 4.30
C ILE A 12 3.34 9.96 3.21
N ILE A 13 4.15 11.02 3.10
CA ILE A 13 5.27 11.11 2.15
C ILE A 13 6.22 9.94 2.32
N VAL A 14 6.64 9.68 3.56
CA VAL A 14 7.54 8.58 3.87
C VAL A 14 6.89 7.23 3.59
N GLN A 15 5.61 7.05 3.95
CA GLN A 15 4.85 5.83 3.65
C GLN A 15 4.82 5.55 2.13
N MET A 16 4.62 6.58 1.30
CA MET A 16 4.62 6.43 -0.16
C MET A 16 6.01 6.07 -0.69
N ALA A 17 7.05 6.71 -0.17
CA ALA A 17 8.43 6.48 -0.61
C ALA A 17 9.00 5.12 -0.20
N ILE A 18 8.49 4.51 0.88
CA ILE A 18 8.87 3.14 1.30
C ILE A 18 7.98 2.05 0.69
N GLY A 19 6.87 2.41 0.05
CA GLY A 19 5.89 1.43 -0.44
C GLY A 19 5.15 0.75 0.71
N GLY A 20 4.79 1.55 1.73
CA GLY A 20 4.21 1.07 2.97
C GLY A 20 2.88 0.34 2.79
N SER A 21 2.48 -0.39 3.83
CA SER A 21 1.22 -1.13 3.85
C SER A 21 0.02 -0.21 3.59
N THR A 22 -0.99 -0.72 2.88
CA THR A 22 -2.28 -0.04 2.72
C THR A 22 -3.00 0.14 4.06
N ASN A 23 -2.72 -0.73 5.06
CA ASN A 23 -3.20 -0.55 6.43
C ASN A 23 -2.71 0.76 7.06
N GLY A 24 -1.55 1.28 6.64
CA GLY A 24 -1.05 2.56 7.14
C GLY A 24 -1.99 3.73 6.85
N ILE A 25 -2.77 3.67 5.76
CA ILE A 25 -3.82 4.66 5.46
C ILE A 25 -4.88 4.65 6.57
N ILE A 26 -5.40 3.46 6.90
CA ILE A 26 -6.43 3.30 7.96
C ILE A 26 -5.89 3.80 9.30
N HIS A 27 -4.65 3.44 9.64
CA HIS A 27 -4.04 3.81 10.91
C HIS A 27 -3.75 5.31 11.00
N LEU A 28 -3.19 5.93 9.96
CA LEU A 28 -2.91 7.36 9.92
C LEU A 28 -4.20 8.17 9.97
N THR A 29 -5.23 7.79 9.21
CA THR A 29 -6.55 8.44 9.27
C THR A 29 -7.17 8.34 10.67
N ALA A 30 -7.11 7.17 11.31
CA ALA A 30 -7.63 7.00 12.66
C ALA A 30 -6.86 7.86 13.68
N LEU A 31 -5.53 7.86 13.61
CA LEU A 31 -4.67 8.64 14.51
C LEU A 31 -4.85 10.15 14.33
N ALA A 32 -4.90 10.62 13.08
CA ALA A 32 -5.13 12.04 12.75
C ALA A 32 -6.45 12.54 13.32
N ARG A 33 -7.53 11.77 13.15
CA ARG A 33 -8.84 12.12 13.72
C ARG A 33 -8.81 12.21 15.25
N ARG A 34 -8.03 11.37 15.94
CA ARG A 34 -7.85 11.47 17.40
C ARG A 34 -7.02 12.68 17.82
N ALA A 35 -6.10 13.13 16.95
CA ALA A 35 -5.35 14.37 17.13
C ALA A 35 -6.14 15.64 16.73
N GLY A 36 -7.41 15.50 16.31
CA GLY A 36 -8.24 16.62 15.86
C GLY A 36 -7.91 17.11 14.44
N ILE A 37 -7.12 16.35 13.69
CA ILE A 37 -6.69 16.70 12.34
C ILE A 37 -7.60 16.01 11.32
N PRO A 38 -8.26 16.76 10.42
CA PRO A 38 -9.02 16.16 9.33
C PRO A 38 -8.06 15.44 8.37
N MET A 39 -8.45 14.23 7.96
CA MET A 39 -7.61 13.39 7.10
C MET A 39 -8.51 12.66 6.11
N ASP A 40 -8.61 13.22 4.91
CA ASP A 40 -9.38 12.66 3.81
C ASP A 40 -8.53 11.69 2.99
N LEU A 41 -9.17 10.82 2.21
CA LEU A 41 -8.46 9.80 1.45
C LEU A 41 -7.63 10.41 0.29
N GLU A 42 -8.06 11.58 -0.20
CA GLU A 42 -7.47 12.35 -1.31
C GLU A 42 -6.01 12.75 -1.06
N ILE A 43 -5.63 13.01 0.18
CA ILE A 43 -4.24 13.38 0.50
C ILE A 43 -3.27 12.25 0.16
N PHE A 44 -3.66 11.00 0.39
CA PHE A 44 -2.84 9.83 0.08
C PHE A 44 -2.63 9.69 -1.42
N ASP A 45 -3.67 9.94 -2.22
CA ASP A 45 -3.55 9.89 -3.68
C ASP A 45 -2.65 11.01 -4.21
N ARG A 46 -2.90 12.25 -3.76
CA ARG A 46 -2.10 13.43 -4.14
C ARG A 46 -0.62 13.23 -3.82
N VAL A 47 -0.33 12.78 -2.60
CA VAL A 47 1.06 12.52 -2.18
C VAL A 47 1.64 11.36 -2.98
N SER A 48 0.92 10.25 -3.17
CA SER A 48 1.42 9.11 -3.94
C SER A 48 1.76 9.47 -5.39
N GLN A 49 1.00 10.35 -6.03
CA GLN A 49 1.30 10.80 -7.40
C GLN A 49 2.58 11.65 -7.50
N SER A 50 2.99 12.30 -6.41
CA SER A 50 4.13 13.22 -6.40
C SER A 50 5.41 12.60 -5.80
N ILE A 51 5.28 11.54 -5.01
CA ILE A 51 6.38 10.91 -4.29
C ILE A 51 6.76 9.58 -4.96
N PRO A 52 7.98 9.42 -5.49
CA PRO A 52 8.42 8.17 -6.06
C PRO A 52 8.67 7.10 -4.97
N LEU A 53 8.47 5.83 -5.32
CA LEU A 53 8.89 4.70 -4.49
C LEU A 53 10.42 4.55 -4.55
N LEU A 54 11.09 4.77 -3.42
CA LEU A 54 12.56 4.73 -3.33
C LEU A 54 13.07 3.43 -2.72
N ALA A 55 12.36 2.85 -1.75
CA ALA A 55 12.79 1.62 -1.09
C ALA A 55 12.54 0.41 -2.01
N ASN A 56 13.62 -0.26 -2.42
CA ASN A 56 13.59 -1.47 -3.24
C ASN A 56 13.38 -2.72 -2.38
N ILE A 57 12.34 -2.71 -1.55
CA ILE A 57 12.04 -3.80 -0.63
C ILE A 57 10.74 -4.51 -0.99
N LYS A 58 10.66 -5.80 -0.63
CA LYS A 58 9.45 -6.60 -0.81
C LYS A 58 8.26 -5.96 -0.07
N PRO A 59 7.05 -6.05 -0.63
CA PRO A 59 6.69 -6.83 -1.83
C PRO A 59 6.83 -6.07 -3.16
N SER A 60 7.08 -4.76 -3.16
CA SER A 60 7.19 -3.96 -4.39
C SER A 60 8.58 -4.00 -5.05
N GLY A 61 9.58 -4.47 -4.31
CA GLY A 61 10.97 -4.56 -4.75
C GLY A 61 11.63 -5.90 -4.41
N LYS A 62 12.96 -5.91 -4.41
CA LYS A 62 13.79 -7.12 -4.34
C LYS A 62 14.24 -7.49 -2.93
N TYR A 63 14.61 -6.49 -2.13
CA TYR A 63 15.33 -6.65 -0.86
C TYR A 63 14.39 -6.82 0.35
N VAL A 64 14.96 -7.05 1.54
CA VAL A 64 14.21 -7.14 2.80
C VAL A 64 14.57 -5.99 3.76
N MET A 65 13.90 -5.95 4.92
CA MET A 65 14.07 -4.86 5.90
C MET A 65 15.49 -4.78 6.49
N GLU A 66 16.20 -5.91 6.59
CA GLU A 66 17.59 -5.94 7.05
C GLU A 66 18.51 -5.19 6.06
N ASP A 67 18.37 -5.48 4.76
CA ASP A 67 19.09 -4.73 3.72
C ASP A 67 18.78 -3.23 3.80
N PHE A 68 17.50 -2.87 4.00
CA PHE A 68 17.08 -1.48 4.14
C PHE A 68 17.75 -0.79 5.33
N TYR A 69 17.83 -1.47 6.48
CA TYR A 69 18.55 -0.96 7.64
C TYR A 69 20.04 -0.72 7.33
N TYR A 70 20.75 -1.71 6.77
CA TYR A 70 22.18 -1.56 6.42
C TYR A 70 22.43 -0.53 5.31
N ALA A 71 21.45 -0.28 4.44
CA ALA A 71 21.52 0.76 3.43
C ALA A 71 21.41 2.20 4.00
N GLY A 72 21.17 2.36 5.30
CA GLY A 72 21.01 3.64 6.00
C GLY A 72 19.61 3.87 6.58
N GLY A 73 18.67 2.95 6.28
CA GLY A 73 17.34 2.91 6.85
C GLY A 73 16.49 4.15 6.59
N LEU A 74 15.55 4.38 7.50
CA LEU A 74 14.53 5.42 7.35
C LEU A 74 15.13 6.83 7.27
N ARG A 75 16.18 7.11 8.05
CA ARG A 75 16.84 8.43 8.06
C ARG A 75 17.47 8.73 6.70
N ALA A 76 18.16 7.76 6.10
CA ALA A 76 18.76 7.92 4.78
C ALA A 76 17.70 8.14 3.69
N LEU A 77 16.59 7.40 3.74
CA LEU A 77 15.47 7.60 2.81
C LEU A 77 14.81 8.97 3.01
N MET A 78 14.56 9.40 4.25
CA MET A 78 13.99 10.71 4.55
C MET A 78 14.93 11.84 4.10
N LYS A 79 16.24 11.67 4.25
CA LYS A 79 17.23 12.63 3.76
C LYS A 79 17.15 12.83 2.24
N MET A 80 16.88 11.77 1.48
CA MET A 80 16.64 11.87 0.03
C MET A 80 15.37 12.67 -0.31
N LEU A 81 14.43 12.80 0.63
CA LEU A 81 13.15 13.49 0.48
C LEU A 81 13.13 14.86 1.16
N GLU A 82 14.27 15.38 1.62
CA GLU A 82 14.33 16.57 2.48
C GLU A 82 13.60 17.79 1.90
N SER A 83 13.65 17.99 0.57
CA SER A 83 12.97 19.09 -0.13
C SER A 83 11.46 18.94 -0.19
N ARG A 84 10.92 17.82 0.28
CA ARG A 84 9.50 17.46 0.27
C ARG A 84 8.95 17.29 1.69
N LEU A 85 9.82 17.25 2.70
CA LEU A 85 9.43 17.07 4.10
C LEU A 85 9.31 18.42 4.80
N HIS A 86 8.40 18.49 5.77
CA HIS A 86 8.34 19.55 6.76
C HIS A 86 9.47 19.35 7.77
N LEU A 87 10.64 19.90 7.46
CA LEU A 87 11.87 19.66 8.22
C LEU A 87 11.84 20.25 9.64
N GLY A 88 11.04 21.29 9.87
CA GLY A 88 10.87 21.95 11.17
C GLY A 88 9.97 21.19 12.15
N THR A 89 9.33 20.09 11.74
CA THR A 89 8.45 19.29 12.61
C THR A 89 9.20 18.79 13.85
N GLN A 90 8.62 18.99 15.03
CA GLN A 90 9.20 18.54 16.30
C GLN A 90 9.06 17.03 16.47
N THR A 91 10.06 16.41 17.10
CA THR A 91 10.05 14.97 17.41
C THR A 91 10.15 14.75 18.92
N ILE A 92 9.90 13.52 19.36
CA ILE A 92 9.83 13.18 20.79
C ILE A 92 11.14 13.42 21.57
N ASN A 93 12.28 13.56 20.89
CA ASN A 93 13.57 13.82 21.53
C ASN A 93 13.87 15.33 21.69
N GLY A 94 12.89 16.20 21.40
CA GLY A 94 13.02 17.65 21.49
C GLY A 94 13.78 18.29 20.33
N LYS A 95 14.17 17.51 19.31
CA LYS A 95 14.80 18.02 18.09
C LYS A 95 13.82 17.99 16.91
N THR A 96 14.12 18.79 15.90
CA THR A 96 13.35 18.80 14.64
C THR A 96 13.64 17.55 13.79
N VAL A 97 12.83 17.32 12.77
CA VAL A 97 13.14 16.31 11.73
C VAL A 97 14.48 16.63 11.08
N GLN A 98 14.78 17.90 10.78
CA GLN A 98 16.05 18.31 10.19
C GLN A 98 17.26 17.86 10.99
N ASP A 99 17.26 18.16 12.30
CA ASP A 99 18.36 17.82 13.21
C ASP A 99 18.57 16.30 13.27
N ASN A 100 17.47 15.55 13.28
CA ASN A 100 17.52 14.10 13.31
C ASN A 100 17.99 13.47 11.99
N LEU A 101 18.03 14.22 10.88
CA LEU A 101 18.56 13.75 9.59
C LEU A 101 20.04 14.11 9.37
N GLU A 102 20.68 14.79 10.32
CA GLU A 102 22.12 15.11 10.24
C GLU A 102 22.98 13.84 10.13
N GLY A 103 23.93 13.83 9.19
CA GLY A 103 24.82 12.70 8.93
C GLY A 103 24.14 11.45 8.36
N ALA A 104 22.85 11.51 7.99
CA ALA A 104 22.18 10.39 7.35
C ALA A 104 22.67 10.20 5.91
N GLU A 105 23.14 9.00 5.59
CA GLU A 105 23.70 8.66 4.28
C GLU A 105 23.09 7.37 3.73
N VAL A 106 22.96 7.30 2.39
CA VAL A 106 22.57 6.08 1.69
C VAL A 106 23.83 5.29 1.36
N TYR A 107 24.02 4.16 2.05
CA TYR A 107 25.18 3.28 1.84
C TYR A 107 24.99 2.29 0.68
N ASN A 108 23.73 1.97 0.33
CA ASN A 108 23.43 1.11 -0.82
C ASN A 108 22.29 1.70 -1.67
N LYS A 109 22.66 2.25 -2.83
CA LYS A 109 21.75 2.93 -3.77
C LYS A 109 20.85 1.99 -4.58
N ASP A 110 21.06 0.67 -4.52
CA ASP A 110 20.12 -0.28 -5.12
C ASP A 110 18.99 -0.65 -4.14
N VAL A 111 19.25 -0.57 -2.83
CA VAL A 111 18.25 -0.79 -1.78
C VAL A 111 17.43 0.47 -1.50
N ILE A 112 18.09 1.63 -1.37
CA ILE A 112 17.42 2.95 -1.28
C ILE A 112 17.76 3.72 -2.56
N ARG A 113 16.85 3.68 -3.53
CA ARG A 113 17.12 4.24 -4.86
C ARG A 113 17.05 5.77 -4.86
N PRO A 114 17.86 6.45 -5.68
CA PRO A 114 17.78 7.90 -5.81
C PRO A 114 16.51 8.33 -6.55
N ILE A 115 16.02 9.55 -6.29
CA ILE A 115 14.83 10.12 -6.96
C ILE A 115 14.92 10.07 -8.49
N LYS A 116 16.13 10.18 -9.06
CA LYS A 116 16.35 10.12 -10.52
C LYS A 116 16.24 8.70 -11.10
N ASN A 117 16.27 7.66 -10.27
CA ASN A 117 16.16 6.26 -10.68
C ASN A 117 15.36 5.46 -9.65
N PRO A 118 14.08 5.80 -9.41
CA PRO A 118 13.28 5.20 -8.35
C PRO A 118 12.85 3.77 -8.73
N VAL A 119 12.30 3.01 -7.78
CA VAL A 119 11.68 1.71 -8.06
C VAL A 119 10.42 1.90 -8.91
N SER A 120 9.64 2.93 -8.58
CA SER A 120 8.47 3.37 -9.34
C SER A 120 8.39 4.90 -9.31
N PRO A 121 8.03 5.56 -10.43
CA PRO A 121 7.87 7.02 -10.49
C PRO A 121 6.66 7.50 -9.67
N ALA A 122 5.66 6.65 -9.47
CA ALA A 122 4.55 6.88 -8.55
C ALA A 122 4.79 6.12 -7.24
N GLY A 123 4.19 6.60 -6.16
CA GLY A 123 4.29 6.05 -4.82
C GLY A 123 3.63 4.69 -4.65
N GLY A 124 3.58 4.24 -3.40
CA GLY A 124 3.13 2.89 -3.06
C GLY A 124 1.69 2.57 -3.46
N THR A 125 0.75 3.51 -3.28
CA THR A 125 -0.70 3.24 -3.36
C THR A 125 -1.43 4.12 -4.36
N ALA A 126 -2.64 3.73 -4.76
CA ALA A 126 -3.56 4.58 -5.52
C ALA A 126 -4.97 4.48 -4.93
N ILE A 127 -5.72 5.58 -5.03
CA ILE A 127 -7.12 5.65 -4.60
C ILE A 127 -8.04 5.54 -5.82
N LEU A 128 -8.90 4.52 -5.82
CA LEU A 128 -9.85 4.26 -6.89
C LEU A 128 -11.24 4.75 -6.48
N ARG A 129 -11.93 5.44 -7.41
CA ARG A 129 -13.32 5.89 -7.23
C ARG A 129 -14.19 5.40 -8.39
N GLY A 130 -15.49 5.30 -8.13
CA GLY A 130 -16.49 4.93 -9.13
C GLY A 130 -17.77 4.46 -8.46
N SER A 131 -18.74 4.01 -9.25
CA SER A 131 -20.03 3.53 -8.73
C SER A 131 -19.90 2.35 -7.76
N LEU A 132 -18.87 1.52 -7.90
CA LEU A 132 -18.59 0.39 -6.99
C LEU A 132 -17.90 0.80 -5.68
N ALA A 133 -17.15 1.90 -5.70
CA ALA A 133 -16.41 2.42 -4.55
C ALA A 133 -16.63 3.93 -4.43
N PRO A 134 -17.86 4.38 -4.11
CA PRO A 134 -18.19 5.81 -4.07
C PRO A 134 -17.37 6.56 -3.01
N ASN A 135 -17.05 5.89 -1.91
CA ASN A 135 -16.23 6.42 -0.82
C ASN A 135 -14.73 6.13 -0.98
N GLY A 136 -14.33 5.51 -2.09
CA GLY A 136 -12.95 5.17 -2.39
C GLY A 136 -12.57 3.74 -2.03
N ALA A 137 -11.62 3.19 -2.80
CA ALA A 137 -10.94 1.93 -2.54
C ALA A 137 -9.42 2.14 -2.72
N VAL A 138 -8.62 1.33 -2.05
CA VAL A 138 -7.15 1.44 -2.10
C VAL A 138 -6.58 0.25 -2.86
N ILE A 139 -5.64 0.52 -3.76
CA ILE A 139 -4.79 -0.50 -4.38
C ILE A 139 -3.31 -0.14 -4.18
N LYS A 140 -2.42 -1.13 -4.28
CA LYS A 140 -0.96 -0.95 -4.26
C LYS A 140 -0.39 -1.30 -5.66
N PRO A 141 -0.41 -0.37 -6.64
CA PRO A 141 -0.08 -0.69 -8.03
C PRO A 141 1.33 -1.24 -8.21
N THR A 142 2.26 -0.84 -7.35
CA THR A 142 3.67 -1.24 -7.38
C THR A 142 3.89 -2.73 -7.08
N ALA A 143 2.90 -3.43 -6.53
CA ALA A 143 2.94 -4.86 -6.29
C ALA A 143 1.99 -5.66 -7.19
N ALA A 144 1.35 -5.02 -8.18
CA ALA A 144 0.42 -5.65 -9.12
C ALA A 144 1.01 -5.75 -10.53
N GLU A 145 0.64 -6.78 -11.29
CA GLU A 145 1.10 -6.92 -12.68
C GLU A 145 0.58 -5.76 -13.56
N LYS A 146 1.48 -5.08 -14.28
CA LYS A 146 1.15 -3.92 -15.12
C LYS A 146 0.05 -4.21 -16.16
N ARG A 147 -0.04 -5.45 -16.66
CA ARG A 147 -1.09 -5.85 -17.61
C ARG A 147 -2.52 -5.72 -17.03
N LEU A 148 -2.66 -5.78 -15.70
CA LEU A 148 -3.95 -5.73 -15.01
C LEU A 148 -4.37 -4.32 -14.58
N TRP A 149 -3.52 -3.31 -14.77
CA TRP A 149 -3.83 -1.93 -14.36
C TRP A 149 -5.04 -1.34 -15.10
N LYS A 150 -5.31 -1.81 -16.32
CA LYS A 150 -6.50 -1.49 -17.10
C LYS A 150 -7.15 -2.80 -17.52
N HIS A 151 -8.09 -3.26 -16.72
CA HIS A 151 -8.69 -4.57 -16.87
C HIS A 151 -10.21 -4.50 -16.85
N LYS A 152 -10.86 -5.36 -17.64
CA LYS A 152 -12.32 -5.56 -17.62
C LYS A 152 -12.59 -7.05 -17.72
N GLY A 153 -13.45 -7.54 -16.83
CA GLY A 153 -13.72 -8.96 -16.69
C GLY A 153 -15.09 -9.25 -16.09
N LEU A 154 -15.51 -10.51 -16.19
CA LEU A 154 -16.71 -10.98 -15.50
C LEU A 154 -16.43 -11.09 -14.00
N ALA A 155 -17.36 -10.56 -13.19
CA ALA A 155 -17.25 -10.64 -11.74
C ALA A 155 -17.61 -12.05 -11.25
N VAL A 156 -16.67 -12.70 -10.57
CA VAL A 156 -16.89 -13.94 -9.83
C VAL A 156 -17.05 -13.56 -8.37
N VAL A 157 -18.30 -13.46 -7.93
CA VAL A 157 -18.67 -12.93 -6.63
C VAL A 157 -18.73 -14.06 -5.60
N PHE A 158 -18.12 -13.83 -4.45
CA PHE A 158 -18.21 -14.64 -3.24
C PHE A 158 -18.93 -13.83 -2.16
N LYS A 159 -20.00 -14.41 -1.60
CA LYS A 159 -20.87 -13.75 -0.63
C LYS A 159 -20.13 -13.42 0.66
N ASP A 160 -19.28 -14.32 1.12
CA ASP A 160 -18.49 -14.20 2.34
C ASP A 160 -17.30 -15.16 2.29
N ILE A 161 -16.48 -15.16 3.35
CA ILE A 161 -15.28 -16.00 3.43
C ILE A 161 -15.58 -17.51 3.42
N ARG A 162 -16.77 -17.95 3.87
CA ARG A 162 -17.16 -19.36 3.87
C ARG A 162 -17.50 -19.79 2.46
N ASP A 163 -18.25 -18.95 1.74
CA ASP A 163 -18.58 -19.16 0.33
C ASP A 163 -17.32 -19.18 -0.55
N LEU A 164 -16.36 -18.28 -0.30
CA LEU A 164 -15.06 -18.30 -0.99
C LEU A 164 -14.33 -19.62 -0.76
N LYS A 165 -14.19 -20.05 0.50
CA LYS A 165 -13.50 -21.32 0.83
C LYS A 165 -14.19 -22.54 0.22
N ALA A 166 -15.51 -22.53 0.11
CA ALA A 166 -16.28 -23.63 -0.45
C ALA A 166 -16.13 -23.72 -1.98
N ARG A 167 -15.98 -22.59 -2.68
CA ARG A 167 -16.09 -22.55 -4.14
C ARG A 167 -14.81 -22.24 -4.90
N VAL A 168 -13.81 -21.57 -4.30
CA VAL A 168 -12.66 -21.03 -5.04
C VAL A 168 -11.89 -22.09 -5.83
N ASP A 169 -11.80 -23.31 -5.30
CA ASP A 169 -11.12 -24.44 -5.95
C ASP A 169 -12.09 -25.46 -6.57
N SER A 170 -13.39 -25.14 -6.64
CA SER A 170 -14.37 -26.00 -7.29
C SER A 170 -14.08 -26.11 -8.79
N LYS A 171 -14.23 -27.32 -9.34
CA LYS A 171 -14.12 -27.56 -10.79
C LYS A 171 -15.21 -26.78 -11.54
N ASP A 172 -16.39 -26.68 -10.94
CA ASP A 172 -17.59 -26.05 -11.52
C ASP A 172 -17.59 -24.52 -11.42
N LEU A 173 -16.63 -23.91 -10.72
CA LEU A 173 -16.53 -22.46 -10.64
C LEU A 173 -16.17 -21.89 -12.01
N GLU A 174 -17.08 -21.23 -12.72
CA GLU A 174 -16.74 -20.54 -13.96
C GLU A 174 -15.82 -19.34 -13.68
N VAL A 175 -14.53 -19.48 -14.00
CA VAL A 175 -13.51 -18.46 -13.78
C VAL A 175 -12.40 -18.60 -14.83
N THR A 176 -11.97 -17.47 -15.37
CA THR A 176 -10.88 -17.37 -16.36
C THR A 176 -9.79 -16.44 -15.83
N PRO A 177 -8.60 -16.37 -16.47
CA PRO A 177 -7.56 -15.41 -16.11
C PRO A 177 -8.01 -13.94 -16.20
N ASP A 178 -9.07 -13.66 -16.96
CA ASP A 178 -9.65 -12.33 -17.12
C ASP A 178 -10.80 -12.05 -16.15
N SER A 179 -11.26 -13.03 -15.37
CA SER A 179 -12.29 -12.79 -14.36
C SER A 179 -11.81 -11.80 -13.29
N ILE A 180 -12.76 -11.19 -12.58
CA ILE A 180 -12.51 -10.33 -11.41
C ILE A 180 -13.10 -11.03 -10.20
N LEU A 181 -12.26 -11.42 -9.24
CA LEU A 181 -12.75 -12.04 -8.01
C LEU A 181 -13.28 -10.94 -7.08
N VAL A 182 -14.49 -11.11 -6.56
CA VAL A 182 -15.12 -10.14 -5.66
C VAL A 182 -15.53 -10.83 -4.37
N LEU A 183 -14.98 -10.43 -3.23
CA LEU A 183 -15.41 -10.90 -1.90
C LEU A 183 -16.24 -9.82 -1.22
N GLN A 184 -17.44 -10.19 -0.79
CA GLN A 184 -18.33 -9.32 -0.02
C GLN A 184 -18.25 -9.66 1.48
N ASN A 185 -18.79 -8.77 2.31
CA ASN A 185 -18.99 -8.99 3.74
C ASN A 185 -17.70 -9.35 4.50
N ALA A 186 -16.58 -8.73 4.14
CA ALA A 186 -15.29 -8.88 4.80
C ALA A 186 -14.80 -7.56 5.42
N GLY A 187 -15.65 -6.52 5.44
CA GLY A 187 -15.39 -5.22 6.07
C GLY A 187 -15.48 -5.19 7.60
N PRO A 188 -15.42 -4.00 8.22
CA PRO A 188 -15.45 -3.83 9.68
C PRO A 188 -16.65 -4.49 10.38
N VAL A 189 -17.82 -4.48 9.72
CA VAL A 189 -19.06 -5.06 10.26
C VAL A 189 -19.29 -6.48 9.74
N GLY A 190 -19.18 -6.68 8.42
CA GLY A 190 -19.46 -7.98 7.81
C GLY A 190 -18.45 -9.07 8.21
N GLY A 191 -17.16 -8.71 8.30
CA GLY A 191 -16.04 -9.61 8.59
C GLY A 191 -16.05 -10.26 9.97
N PRO A 192 -16.61 -9.61 11.01
CA PRO A 192 -16.23 -8.33 11.65
C PRO A 192 -14.72 -8.03 11.75
N GLY A 193 -14.38 -6.78 12.09
CA GLY A 193 -13.00 -6.34 12.37
C GLY A 193 -12.13 -6.09 11.14
N MET A 194 -12.71 -6.22 9.93
CA MET A 194 -12.03 -6.01 8.65
C MET A 194 -10.74 -6.84 8.54
N PRO A 195 -10.84 -8.19 8.53
CA PRO A 195 -9.69 -9.08 8.48
C PRO A 195 -8.86 -8.95 7.19
N GLU A 196 -7.65 -9.50 7.20
CA GLU A 196 -6.74 -9.47 6.05
C GLU A 196 -7.07 -10.54 5.00
N TRP A 197 -8.30 -10.52 4.50
CA TRP A 197 -8.82 -11.48 3.50
C TRP A 197 -8.87 -10.92 2.07
N GLY A 198 -8.37 -9.70 1.85
CA GLY A 198 -8.42 -9.01 0.56
C GLY A 198 -7.43 -9.54 -0.48
N GLN A 199 -6.38 -10.26 -0.07
CA GLN A 199 -5.54 -11.04 -0.98
C GLN A 199 -6.21 -12.40 -1.23
N LEU A 200 -7.32 -12.38 -1.98
CA LEU A 200 -8.05 -13.60 -2.33
C LEU A 200 -7.10 -14.59 -3.02
N PRO A 201 -7.20 -15.90 -2.71
CA PRO A 201 -6.40 -16.91 -3.38
C PRO A 201 -6.77 -16.99 -4.86
N VAL A 202 -5.77 -17.11 -5.72
CA VAL A 202 -5.99 -17.45 -7.14
C VAL A 202 -6.49 -18.90 -7.19
N PRO A 203 -7.63 -19.19 -7.85
CA PRO A 203 -8.14 -20.56 -8.00
C PRO A 203 -7.06 -21.53 -8.46
N LYS A 204 -6.98 -22.71 -7.83
CA LYS A 204 -5.94 -23.70 -8.14
C LYS A 204 -5.83 -24.01 -9.64
N LYS A 205 -6.96 -24.14 -10.34
CA LYS A 205 -6.97 -24.41 -11.78
C LYS A 205 -6.35 -23.30 -12.63
N LEU A 206 -6.37 -22.05 -12.18
CA LEU A 206 -5.67 -20.95 -12.85
C LEU A 206 -4.18 -20.96 -12.48
N LEU A 207 -3.84 -21.29 -11.23
CA LEU A 207 -2.45 -21.50 -10.82
C LEU A 207 -1.78 -22.61 -11.65
N ASP A 208 -2.48 -23.72 -11.90
CA ASP A 208 -2.01 -24.84 -12.72
C ASP A 208 -1.78 -24.43 -14.19
N GLN A 209 -2.45 -23.38 -14.66
CA GLN A 209 -2.25 -22.77 -15.99
C GLN A 209 -1.13 -21.71 -16.01
N GLY A 210 -0.44 -21.49 -14.89
CA GLY A 210 0.63 -20.50 -14.78
C GLY A 210 0.16 -19.09 -14.44
N VAL A 211 -1.14 -18.87 -14.21
CA VAL A 211 -1.65 -17.57 -13.73
C VAL A 211 -1.11 -17.33 -12.32
N ARG A 212 -0.58 -16.13 -12.06
CA ARG A 212 -0.06 -15.73 -10.75
C ARG A 212 -0.73 -14.49 -10.19
N ASP A 213 -1.40 -13.72 -11.05
CA ASP A 213 -2.12 -12.51 -10.68
C ASP A 213 -3.46 -12.40 -11.42
N ILE A 214 -4.46 -11.91 -10.69
CA ILE A 214 -5.84 -11.69 -11.14
C ILE A 214 -6.43 -10.53 -10.33
N VAL A 215 -7.28 -9.71 -10.96
CA VAL A 215 -7.92 -8.59 -10.27
C VAL A 215 -8.86 -9.10 -9.18
N ARG A 216 -8.66 -8.58 -7.96
CA ARG A 216 -9.40 -8.96 -6.76
C ARG A 216 -9.96 -7.72 -6.09
N ILE A 217 -11.22 -7.78 -5.69
CA ILE A 217 -11.93 -6.67 -5.03
C ILE A 217 -12.57 -7.21 -3.75
N SER A 218 -12.43 -6.48 -2.65
CA SER A 218 -13.14 -6.78 -1.42
C SER A 218 -13.31 -5.53 -0.57
N ASP A 219 -14.19 -5.61 0.42
CA ASP A 219 -14.29 -4.67 1.53
C ASP A 219 -13.34 -5.03 2.70
N ALA A 220 -12.43 -5.98 2.52
CA ALA A 220 -11.44 -6.42 3.51
C ALA A 220 -10.16 -5.58 3.49
N ARG A 221 -9.21 -5.90 4.38
CA ARG A 221 -7.82 -5.43 4.29
C ARG A 221 -6.93 -6.52 3.67
N MET A 222 -5.65 -6.21 3.48
CA MET A 222 -4.62 -7.19 3.14
C MET A 222 -3.36 -6.93 3.97
N SER A 223 -2.53 -7.97 4.16
CA SER A 223 -1.23 -7.80 4.79
C SER A 223 -0.36 -6.81 3.99
N GLY A 224 0.50 -6.06 4.67
CA GLY A 224 1.50 -5.20 4.02
C GLY A 224 2.44 -5.98 3.09
N THR A 225 2.64 -7.27 3.36
CA THR A 225 3.46 -8.19 2.55
C THR A 225 2.74 -8.75 1.32
N SER A 226 1.46 -8.41 1.13
CA SER A 226 0.66 -8.91 0.01
C SER A 226 1.10 -8.32 -1.33
N TYR A 227 0.83 -9.06 -2.40
CA TYR A 227 1.08 -8.71 -3.79
C TYR A 227 -0.10 -9.09 -4.70
N GLY A 228 -0.04 -8.58 -5.93
CA GLY A 228 -1.07 -8.62 -6.96
C GLY A 228 -2.24 -7.67 -6.70
#